data_AF-A0A533WEZ8-F1
#
_entry.id   AF-A0A533WEZ8-F1
#
_cell.length_a   1.000
_cell.length_b   1.000
_cell.length_c   1.000
_cell.angle_alpha   90.00
_cell.angle_beta   90.00
_cell.angle_gamma   90.00
#
_symmetry.space_group_name_H-M   'P 1'
#
loop_
_entity.id
_entity.type
_entity.pdbx_description
1 polymer ?
#
loop_
_entity_poly.entity_id
_entity_poly.type
_entity_poly.pdbx_seq_one_letter_code
_entity_poly.pdbx_strand_id
1 'polypeptide(L)'
;KKLGSFLQIHTGVGDTDVVADKCNPILLKNFLKLEAVSKIPVVLIHGGFPYTSEAAWLASVFPNVYFELSTPLPPTFLPALSRTRFREVVEIVPTTRIVYGSDAIEIPENHWMSAKLAKRALGGSLGDLVAEGVLDLDEAHQTGDLILNSNATKLLA
;
A
#
# COMPACT_ATOMS: atom_id res chain seq x y z
N LYS A 1 1.14 27.39 -8.24
CA LYS A 1 1.53 26.26 -9.10
C LYS A 1 0.44 25.19 -8.99
N LYS A 2 -0.20 24.78 -10.10
CA LYS A 2 -1.07 23.60 -10.11
C LYS A 2 -0.15 22.38 -9.90
N LEU A 3 -0.17 21.77 -8.73
CA LEU A 3 0.49 20.48 -8.50
C LEU A 3 -0.44 19.44 -9.12
N GLY A 4 -0.13 19.00 -10.34
CA GLY A 4 -0.60 17.70 -10.86
C GLY A 4 0.21 16.57 -10.21
N SER A 5 0.43 16.66 -8.90
CA SER A 5 1.44 15.89 -8.18
C SER A 5 0.78 15.41 -6.91
N PHE A 6 0.57 14.10 -6.82
CA PHE A 6 0.23 13.45 -5.57
C PHE A 6 1.41 13.55 -4.60
N LEU A 7 1.11 13.49 -3.30
CA LEU A 7 2.12 13.54 -2.26
C LEU A 7 2.48 12.12 -1.83
N GLN A 8 3.73 11.72 -2.00
CA GLN A 8 4.24 10.50 -1.39
C GLN A 8 4.82 10.81 -0.01
N ILE A 9 4.42 10.04 1.00
CA ILE A 9 5.00 10.11 2.34
C ILE A 9 5.52 8.72 2.68
N HIS A 10 6.83 8.61 2.88
CA HIS A 10 7.44 7.36 3.37
C HIS A 10 7.07 7.19 4.84
N THR A 11 6.45 6.06 5.16
CA THR A 11 5.91 5.79 6.49
C THR A 11 6.39 4.44 7.01
N GLY A 12 6.46 4.30 8.33
CA GLY A 12 7.02 3.10 8.95
C GLY A 12 8.55 3.15 9.07
N VAL A 13 9.13 1.98 9.32
CA VAL A 13 10.57 1.78 9.52
C VAL A 13 11.16 0.93 8.40
N GLY A 14 12.40 1.22 8.03
CA GLY A 14 13.07 0.54 6.92
C GLY A 14 14.54 0.94 6.74
N ASP A 15 14.91 2.12 7.23
CA ASP A 15 16.27 2.67 7.14
C ASP A 15 16.79 3.10 8.52
N THR A 16 18.10 3.28 8.62
CA THR A 16 18.87 3.65 9.80
C THR A 16 18.69 5.09 10.25
N ASP A 17 18.27 5.99 9.36
CA ASP A 17 18.02 7.41 9.65
C ASP A 17 16.57 7.70 10.08
N VAL A 18 15.70 6.68 10.08
CA VAL A 18 14.32 6.79 10.53
C VAL A 18 14.25 7.02 12.04
N VAL A 19 13.56 8.10 12.43
CA VAL A 19 13.21 8.38 13.82
C VAL A 19 12.03 7.50 14.22
N ALA A 20 12.33 6.28 14.70
CA ALA A 20 11.36 5.19 14.86
C ALA A 20 10.10 5.55 15.66
N ASP A 21 10.21 6.38 16.71
CA ASP A 21 9.09 6.83 17.54
C ASP A 21 8.17 7.86 16.84
N LYS A 22 8.58 8.37 15.67
CA LYS A 22 7.86 9.40 14.91
C LYS A 22 7.41 8.94 13.53
N CYS A 23 7.62 7.68 13.18
CA CYS A 23 7.33 7.15 11.85
C CYS A 23 5.94 6.49 11.71
N ASN A 24 5.17 6.39 12.81
CA ASN A 24 3.80 5.84 12.76
C ASN A 24 2.89 6.78 11.92
N PRO A 25 2.27 6.30 10.84
CA PRO A 25 1.39 7.08 9.97
C PRO A 25 0.26 7.81 10.71
N ILE A 26 -0.20 7.30 11.86
CA ILE A 26 -1.32 7.90 12.61
C ILE A 26 -1.06 9.37 12.98
N LEU A 27 0.22 9.74 13.11
CA LEU A 27 0.65 11.11 13.41
C LEU A 27 0.31 12.09 12.27
N LEU A 28 0.06 11.60 11.05
CA LEU A 28 -0.36 12.39 9.90
C LEU A 28 -1.84 12.79 9.94
N LYS A 29 -2.66 12.27 10.85
CA LYS A 29 -4.11 12.51 10.89
C LYS A 29 -4.50 14.00 10.83
N ASN A 30 -3.79 14.87 11.55
CA ASN A 30 -4.07 16.30 11.53
C ASN A 30 -3.60 16.98 10.23
N PHE A 31 -2.47 16.54 9.69
CA PHE A 31 -1.95 17.00 8.41
C PHE A 31 -2.90 16.64 7.25
N LEU A 32 -3.42 15.42 7.23
CA LEU A 32 -4.36 14.93 6.21
C LEU A 32 -5.70 15.69 6.19
N LYS A 33 -6.08 16.32 7.30
CA LYS A 33 -7.30 17.14 7.41
C LYS A 33 -7.15 18.56 6.88
N LEU A 34 -5.91 19.02 6.63
CA LEU A 34 -5.69 20.36 6.11
C LEU A 34 -6.37 20.48 4.74
N GLU A 35 -7.10 21.58 4.52
CA GLU A 35 -7.87 21.78 3.27
C GLU A 35 -6.99 21.70 2.01
N ALA A 36 -5.73 22.15 2.11
CA ALA A 36 -4.77 22.06 1.02
C ALA A 36 -4.36 20.60 0.70
N VAL A 37 -4.35 19.73 1.71
CA VAL A 37 -3.92 18.33 1.59
C VAL A 37 -5.09 17.44 1.18
N SER A 38 -6.30 17.68 1.70
CA SER A 38 -7.49 16.86 1.40
C SER A 38 -7.91 16.91 -0.07
N LYS A 39 -7.41 17.88 -0.84
CA LYS A 39 -7.67 18.08 -2.28
C LYS A 39 -6.65 17.39 -3.19
N ILE A 40 -5.59 16.79 -2.64
CA ILE A 40 -4.57 16.08 -3.41
C ILE A 40 -4.48 14.62 -2.98
N PRO A 41 -4.18 13.68 -3.89
CA PRO A 41 -3.89 12.32 -3.48
C PRO A 41 -2.65 12.26 -2.60
N VAL A 42 -2.71 11.49 -1.52
CA VAL A 42 -1.59 11.21 -0.62
C VAL A 42 -1.34 9.71 -0.61
N VAL A 43 -0.11 9.28 -0.86
CA VAL A 43 0.27 7.86 -0.89
C VAL A 43 1.17 7.57 0.29
N LEU A 44 0.75 6.63 1.15
CA LEU A 44 1.54 6.17 2.28
C LEU A 44 2.48 5.05 1.82
N ILE A 45 3.71 5.41 1.47
CA ILE A 45 4.74 4.49 0.97
C ILE A 45 5.18 3.54 2.09
N HIS A 46 5.39 2.27 1.72
CA HIS A 46 5.57 1.09 2.59
C HIS A 46 4.37 0.79 3.50
N GLY A 47 3.26 1.53 3.37
CA GLY A 47 2.02 1.28 4.10
C GLY A 47 2.22 1.17 5.61
N GLY A 48 3.08 2.02 6.16
CA GLY A 48 3.30 2.18 7.59
C GLY A 48 4.05 1.07 8.31
N PHE A 49 4.61 0.05 7.64
CA PHE A 49 5.19 -1.12 8.31
C PHE A 49 6.15 -0.76 9.47
N PRO A 50 5.96 -1.28 10.71
CA PRO A 50 5.03 -2.34 11.11
C PRO A 50 3.61 -1.86 11.51
N TYR A 51 3.31 -0.56 11.44
CA TYR A 51 2.02 0.08 11.76
C TYR A 51 0.98 -0.05 10.63
N THR A 52 0.82 -1.25 10.09
CA THR A 52 -0.05 -1.52 8.94
C THR A 52 -1.50 -1.13 9.24
N SER A 53 -2.01 -1.49 10.42
CA SER A 53 -3.41 -1.23 10.78
C SER A 53 -3.71 0.27 10.84
N GLU A 54 -2.80 1.08 11.38
CA GLU A 54 -2.98 2.53 11.43
C GLU A 54 -2.94 3.17 10.04
N ALA A 55 -2.02 2.74 9.17
CA ALA A 55 -1.99 3.18 7.78
C ALA A 55 -3.27 2.78 7.04
N ALA A 56 -3.73 1.54 7.22
CA ALA A 56 -4.95 1.02 6.62
C ALA A 56 -6.19 1.79 7.09
N TRP A 57 -6.28 2.11 8.38
CA TRP A 57 -7.35 2.95 8.92
C TRP A 57 -7.35 4.35 8.30
N LEU A 58 -6.19 5.00 8.15
CA LEU A 58 -6.12 6.30 7.47
C LEU A 58 -6.58 6.20 6.02
N ALA A 59 -6.10 5.19 5.29
CA ALA A 59 -6.49 4.96 3.91
C ALA A 59 -7.95 4.54 3.76
N SER A 60 -8.60 4.00 4.79
CA SER A 60 -10.03 3.69 4.75
C SER A 60 -10.90 4.92 5.00
N VAL A 61 -10.53 5.80 5.93
CA VAL A 61 -11.37 6.95 6.32
C VAL A 61 -11.10 8.24 5.53
N PHE A 62 -9.90 8.45 4.99
CA PHE A 62 -9.58 9.66 4.21
C PHE A 62 -9.66 9.39 2.71
N PRO A 63 -10.60 10.02 1.97
CA PRO A 63 -10.91 9.68 0.58
C PRO A 63 -9.74 9.92 -0.40
N ASN A 64 -8.81 10.79 -0.02
CA ASN A 64 -7.64 11.14 -0.83
C ASN A 64 -6.38 10.34 -0.44
N VAL A 65 -6.45 9.42 0.52
CA VAL A 65 -5.28 8.65 1.00
C VAL A 65 -5.25 7.26 0.38
N TYR A 66 -4.10 6.91 -0.18
CA TYR A 66 -3.80 5.63 -0.79
C TYR A 66 -2.85 4.84 0.11
N PHE A 67 -3.08 3.54 0.21
CA PHE A 67 -2.19 2.59 0.86
C PHE A 67 -1.26 1.97 -0.18
N GLU A 68 0.04 1.96 0.07
CA GLU A 68 1.04 1.40 -0.84
C GLU A 68 1.72 0.16 -0.19
N LEU A 69 1.78 -0.95 -0.94
CA LEU A 69 2.12 -2.28 -0.42
C LEU A 69 3.62 -2.65 -0.46
N SER A 70 4.49 -1.79 -1.00
CA SER A 70 5.91 -2.09 -1.28
C SER A 70 6.75 -2.46 -0.06
N THR A 71 7.96 -2.94 -0.36
CA THR A 71 9.06 -3.10 0.59
C THR A 71 10.41 -2.87 -0.10
N PRO A 72 11.40 -2.27 0.57
CA PRO A 72 12.63 -1.83 -0.10
C PRO A 72 13.54 -2.95 -0.58
N LEU A 73 13.62 -4.09 0.13
CA LEU A 73 14.72 -5.04 -0.05
C LEU A 73 14.31 -6.52 0.12
N PRO A 74 13.54 -7.16 -0.77
CA PRO A 74 13.40 -8.61 -0.71
C PRO A 74 14.78 -9.29 -0.92
N PRO A 75 15.18 -10.34 -0.17
CA PRO A 75 14.40 -11.12 0.80
C PRO A 75 14.53 -10.62 2.26
N THR A 76 15.16 -9.48 2.54
CA THR A 76 14.96 -8.82 3.85
C THR A 76 13.57 -8.17 3.86
N PHE A 77 13.04 -7.82 5.04
CA PHE A 77 11.69 -7.25 5.17
C PHE A 77 10.50 -8.09 4.61
N LEU A 78 10.67 -9.40 4.39
CA LEU A 78 9.58 -10.29 3.94
C LEU A 78 8.26 -10.21 4.73
N PRO A 79 8.23 -9.90 6.05
CA PRO A 79 6.96 -9.68 6.74
C PRO A 79 6.09 -8.57 6.11
N ALA A 80 6.68 -7.57 5.45
CA ALA A 80 5.96 -6.53 4.71
C ALA A 80 5.27 -7.05 3.44
N LEU A 81 5.72 -8.19 2.90
CA LEU A 81 5.11 -8.94 1.80
C LEU A 81 4.38 -10.21 2.29
N SER A 82 4.02 -10.27 3.56
CA SER A 82 3.28 -11.42 4.09
C SER A 82 1.83 -11.42 3.59
N ARG A 83 1.30 -12.64 3.38
CA ARG A 83 -0.12 -12.86 3.07
C ARG A 83 -1.04 -12.25 4.13
N THR A 84 -0.66 -12.35 5.40
CA THR A 84 -1.42 -11.78 6.53
C THR A 84 -1.56 -10.27 6.40
N ARG A 85 -0.46 -9.55 6.13
CA ARG A 85 -0.51 -8.09 5.93
C ARG A 85 -1.35 -7.71 4.71
N PHE A 86 -1.17 -8.41 3.59
CA PHE A 86 -1.96 -8.16 2.38
C PHE A 86 -3.45 -8.40 2.60
N ARG A 87 -3.80 -9.45 3.35
CA ARG A 87 -5.19 -9.76 3.72
C ARG A 87 -5.79 -8.65 4.58
N GLU A 88 -5.08 -8.25 5.64
CA GLU A 88 -5.50 -7.15 6.52
C GLU A 88 -5.77 -5.85 5.75
N VAL A 89 -4.90 -5.49 4.80
CA VAL A 89 -5.06 -4.28 3.99
C VAL A 89 -6.29 -4.38 3.09
N VAL A 90 -6.50 -5.52 2.41
CA VAL A 90 -7.66 -5.72 1.51
C VAL A 90 -8.99 -5.71 2.29
N GLU A 91 -9.00 -6.18 3.54
CA GLU A 91 -10.19 -6.17 4.40
C GLU A 91 -10.55 -4.78 4.94
N ILE A 92 -9.57 -3.89 5.10
CA ILE A 92 -9.77 -2.57 5.73
C ILE A 92 -9.88 -1.44 4.69
N VAL A 93 -9.06 -1.47 3.64
CA VAL A 93 -8.92 -0.37 2.69
C VAL A 93 -9.75 -0.66 1.44
N PRO A 94 -10.58 0.30 0.97
CA PRO A 94 -11.24 0.13 -0.31
C PRO A 94 -10.23 -0.12 -1.43
N THR A 95 -10.47 -1.16 -2.22
CA THR A 95 -9.54 -1.70 -3.21
C THR A 95 -9.08 -0.66 -4.23
N THR A 96 -9.88 0.36 -4.52
CA THR A 96 -9.57 1.50 -5.39
C THR A 96 -8.51 2.46 -4.85
N ARG A 97 -8.11 2.30 -3.57
CA ARG A 97 -7.10 3.11 -2.88
C ARG A 97 -5.87 2.31 -2.45
N ILE A 98 -5.77 1.05 -2.86
CA ILE A 98 -4.59 0.23 -2.63
C ILE A 98 -3.76 0.23 -3.92
N VAL A 99 -2.47 0.54 -3.81
CA VAL A 99 -1.52 0.51 -4.91
C VAL A 99 -0.30 -0.33 -4.54
N TYR A 100 0.42 -0.79 -5.56
CA TYR A 100 1.66 -1.53 -5.38
C TYR A 100 2.79 -0.88 -6.17
N GLY A 101 3.87 -0.56 -5.47
CA GLY A 101 5.19 -0.30 -6.02
C GLY A 101 6.18 -1.39 -5.59
N SER A 102 7.28 -1.56 -6.33
CA SER A 102 8.28 -2.56 -5.93
C SER A 102 9.15 -2.09 -4.78
N ASP A 103 9.46 -0.78 -4.75
CA ASP A 103 10.46 -0.10 -3.89
C ASP A 103 11.88 -0.70 -3.91
N ALA A 104 12.06 -1.74 -4.72
CA ALA A 104 13.34 -2.35 -5.03
C ALA A 104 14.36 -1.34 -5.57
N ILE A 105 15.60 -1.53 -5.12
CA ILE A 105 16.79 -0.78 -5.51
C ILE A 105 17.87 -1.70 -6.09
N GLU A 106 18.95 -1.10 -6.58
CA GLU A 106 20.20 -1.72 -7.03
C GLU A 106 20.14 -2.53 -8.34
N ILE A 107 19.44 -3.67 -8.36
CA ILE A 107 19.46 -4.61 -9.50
C ILE A 107 18.05 -4.97 -10.00
N PRO A 108 17.88 -5.20 -11.33
CA PRO A 108 16.58 -5.55 -11.93
C PRO A 108 15.86 -6.75 -11.29
N GLU A 109 16.63 -7.73 -10.82
CA GLU A 109 16.14 -8.95 -10.18
C GLU A 109 15.34 -8.65 -8.91
N ASN A 110 15.65 -7.56 -8.20
CA ASN A 110 14.91 -7.15 -7.00
C ASN A 110 13.49 -6.70 -7.37
N HIS A 111 13.31 -6.00 -8.49
CA HIS A 111 11.97 -5.61 -8.97
C HIS A 111 11.14 -6.84 -9.36
N TRP A 112 11.76 -7.80 -10.06
CA TRP A 112 11.11 -9.06 -10.44
C TRP A 112 10.72 -9.88 -9.20
N MET A 113 11.64 -10.01 -8.24
CA MET A 113 11.41 -10.76 -7.00
C MET A 113 10.31 -10.10 -6.16
N SER A 114 10.34 -8.78 -6.00
CA SER A 114 9.30 -8.01 -5.31
C SER A 114 7.92 -8.27 -5.94
N ALA A 115 7.81 -8.12 -7.28
CA ALA A 115 6.56 -8.35 -8.00
C ALA A 115 6.05 -9.80 -7.87
N LYS A 116 6.94 -10.79 -7.91
CA LYS A 116 6.59 -12.20 -7.75
C LYS A 116 6.06 -12.50 -6.35
N LEU A 117 6.70 -11.97 -5.31
CA LEU A 117 6.30 -12.16 -3.93
C LEU A 117 4.99 -11.45 -3.61
N ALA A 118 4.82 -10.20 -4.07
CA ALA A 118 3.59 -9.45 -3.91
C ALA A 118 2.39 -10.13 -4.59
N LYS A 119 2.56 -10.62 -5.83
CA LYS A 119 1.52 -11.41 -6.53
C LYS A 119 1.15 -12.68 -5.78
N ARG A 120 2.14 -13.38 -5.20
CA ARG A 120 1.89 -14.58 -4.38
C ARG A 120 1.12 -14.23 -3.10
N ALA A 121 1.50 -13.15 -2.41
CA ALA A 121 0.83 -12.70 -1.20
C ALA A 121 -0.62 -12.30 -1.50
N LEU A 122 -0.82 -11.41 -2.49
CA LEU A 122 -2.14 -10.93 -2.89
C LEU A 122 -3.03 -12.07 -3.39
N GLY A 123 -2.54 -12.91 -4.30
CA GLY A 123 -3.30 -14.04 -4.83
C GLY A 123 -3.69 -15.04 -3.73
N GLY A 124 -2.83 -15.26 -2.74
CA GLY A 124 -3.17 -16.02 -1.55
C GLY A 124 -4.30 -15.37 -0.75
N SER A 125 -4.18 -14.08 -0.42
CA SER A 125 -5.19 -13.35 0.37
C SER A 125 -6.56 -13.32 -0.31
N LEU A 126 -6.59 -13.07 -1.62
CA LEU A 126 -7.82 -13.08 -2.43
C LEU A 126 -8.38 -14.49 -2.54
N GLY A 127 -7.54 -15.52 -2.67
CA GLY A 127 -7.97 -16.91 -2.68
C GLY A 127 -8.66 -17.34 -1.37
N ASP A 128 -8.19 -16.84 -0.23
CA ASP A 128 -8.88 -17.06 1.06
C ASP A 128 -10.26 -16.38 1.07
N LEU A 129 -10.34 -15.13 0.59
CA LEU A 129 -11.62 -14.39 0.53
C LEU A 129 -12.65 -15.12 -0.35
N VAL A 130 -12.20 -15.73 -1.46
CA VAL A 130 -13.05 -16.56 -2.32
C VAL A 130 -13.47 -17.84 -1.62
N ALA A 131 -12.54 -18.53 -0.94
CA ALA A 131 -12.86 -19.76 -0.21
C ALA A 131 -13.86 -19.52 0.95
N GLU A 132 -13.83 -18.33 1.55
CA GLU A 132 -14.75 -17.88 2.59
C GLU A 132 -16.09 -17.36 2.04
N GLY A 133 -16.23 -17.21 0.71
CA GLY A 133 -17.43 -16.68 0.07
C GLY A 133 -17.62 -15.17 0.24
N VAL A 134 -16.55 -14.43 0.60
CA VAL A 134 -16.56 -12.97 0.69
C VAL A 134 -16.47 -12.33 -0.68
N LEU A 135 -15.70 -12.93 -1.59
CA LEU A 135 -15.59 -12.54 -2.99
C LEU A 135 -15.94 -13.74 -3.88
N ASP A 136 -16.42 -13.47 -5.08
CA ASP A 136 -16.35 -14.45 -6.16
C ASP A 136 -14.99 -14.38 -6.91
N LEU A 137 -14.78 -15.29 -7.86
CA LEU A 137 -13.54 -15.39 -8.61
C LEU A 137 -13.31 -14.17 -9.52
N ASP A 138 -14.36 -13.59 -10.07
CA ASP A 138 -14.28 -12.43 -10.96
C ASP A 138 -13.94 -11.16 -10.16
N GLU A 139 -14.57 -10.97 -9.00
CA GLU A 139 -14.26 -9.90 -8.05
C GLU A 139 -12.81 -9.99 -7.55
N ALA A 140 -12.32 -11.21 -7.30
CA ALA A 140 -10.92 -11.43 -6.93
C ALA A 140 -9.97 -11.01 -8.07
N HIS A 141 -10.25 -11.39 -9.32
CA HIS A 141 -9.43 -10.97 -10.47
C HIS A 141 -9.46 -9.45 -10.68
N GLN A 142 -10.64 -8.83 -10.57
CA GLN A 142 -10.79 -7.38 -10.67
C GLN A 142 -10.02 -6.66 -9.56
N THR A 143 -10.09 -7.16 -8.33
CA THR A 143 -9.32 -6.63 -7.20
C THR A 143 -7.81 -6.74 -7.45
N GLY A 144 -7.35 -7.86 -7.98
CA GLY A 144 -5.96 -8.04 -8.39
C GLY A 144 -5.50 -7.01 -9.42
N ASP A 145 -6.29 -6.75 -10.47
CA ASP A 145 -5.96 -5.75 -11.48
C ASP A 145 -5.94 -4.32 -10.92
N LEU A 146 -6.94 -3.95 -10.10
CA LEU A 146 -6.98 -2.65 -9.45
C LEU A 146 -5.70 -2.37 -8.67
N ILE A 147 -5.29 -3.31 -7.82
CA ILE A 147 -4.16 -3.15 -6.90
C ILE A 147 -2.82 -3.15 -7.63
N LEU A 148 -2.65 -4.05 -8.59
CA LEU A 148 -1.36 -4.27 -9.26
C LEU A 148 -1.15 -3.41 -10.51
N ASN A 149 -2.19 -2.72 -11.00
CA ASN A 149 -2.14 -2.02 -12.26
C ASN A 149 -3.02 -0.76 -12.29
N SER A 150 -4.35 -0.91 -12.41
CA SER A 150 -5.20 0.19 -12.88
C SER A 150 -5.31 1.37 -11.89
N ASN A 151 -5.19 1.15 -10.58
CA ASN A 151 -5.12 2.26 -9.61
C ASN A 151 -3.85 3.11 -9.81
N ALA A 152 -2.70 2.46 -10.00
CA ALA A 152 -1.43 3.16 -10.20
C ALA A 152 -1.43 3.92 -11.53
N THR A 153 -1.93 3.32 -12.61
CA THR A 153 -2.07 3.99 -13.92
C THR A 153 -2.94 5.24 -13.80
N LYS A 154 -4.07 5.16 -13.09
CA LYS A 154 -4.96 6.31 -12.88
C LYS A 154 -4.33 7.41 -12.02
N LEU A 155 -3.55 7.03 -11.01
CA LEU A 155 -2.89 7.97 -10.10
C LEU A 155 -1.72 8.72 -10.76
N LEU A 156 -1.05 8.07 -11.73
CA LEU A 156 0.13 8.59 -12.43
C LEU A 156 -0.18 9.35 -13.74
N ALA A 157 -1.45 9.32 -14.19
CA ALA A 157 -1.92 10.02 -15.39
C ALA A 157 -2.17 11.52 -15.15
#